data_AF-A0A8K0K1L2-F1
#
_entry.id   AF-A0A8K0K1L2-F1
#
_cell.length_a   1.000
_cell.length_b   1.000
_cell.length_c   1.000
_cell.angle_alpha   90.00
_cell.angle_beta   90.00
_cell.angle_gamma   90.00
#
_symmetry.space_group_name_H-M   'P 1'
#
loop_
_entity.id
_entity.type
_entity.pdbx_description
1 polymer ?
#
loop_
_entity_poly.entity_id
_entity_poly.type
_entity_poly.pdbx_seq_one_letter_code
_entity_poly.pdbx_strand_id
1 'polypeptide(L)'
;MNCKTSFDKLITEVIKMRFGIAQRRMGVLFRILNAPSSHTIRLNFLSFQRYCSNDSTVSIGEVKKSIKVPSNPQYVPIKYLPEEVTQETLRHLHWMLQKDILGQDIFLIGRPGPLRRTLAMQYLQLTKREVEYVSLSRDTTESDLKQRREIKSGTSSYFDQSAVRAATEGRVLVLEGIEKVERNVLPLLNNLLENREMHLEDGRFLLPASRYDKLLQEHSKEELDQWKLVRVDEDFRVIALGLPVPRYFGNPLDPPLRSRFQARDVKEKSFK
;
A
#
# COMPACT_ATOMS: atom_id res chain seq x y z
N MET A 1 -46.61 16.54 2.78
CA MET A 1 -46.45 15.51 1.71
C MET A 1 -44.95 15.31 1.51
N ASN A 2 -44.20 14.62 2.39
CA ASN A 2 -44.09 13.17 2.60
C ASN A 2 -43.97 12.32 1.32
N CYS A 3 -42.75 12.19 0.82
CA CYS A 3 -42.32 11.03 0.04
C CYS A 3 -40.78 10.91 0.11
N LYS A 4 -40.24 10.38 1.21
CA LYS A 4 -38.82 9.96 1.32
C LYS A 4 -38.48 9.08 2.55
N THR A 5 -39.46 8.73 3.39
CA THR A 5 -39.24 8.02 4.66
C THR A 5 -39.54 6.52 4.65
N SER A 6 -39.81 5.91 3.49
CA SER A 6 -40.19 4.48 3.40
C SER A 6 -39.07 3.54 2.92
N PHE A 7 -38.02 4.04 2.25
CA PHE A 7 -36.93 3.18 1.74
C PHE A 7 -35.80 2.96 2.75
N ASP A 8 -35.44 3.98 3.54
CA ASP A 8 -34.41 3.87 4.59
C ASP A 8 -34.83 2.99 5.77
N LYS A 9 -36.14 2.91 6.05
CA LYS A 9 -36.67 1.99 7.06
C LYS A 9 -36.57 0.53 6.61
N LEU A 10 -36.83 0.22 5.33
CA LEU A 10 -36.79 -1.15 4.82
C LEU A 10 -35.37 -1.72 4.80
N ILE A 11 -34.36 -0.91 4.47
CA ILE A 11 -32.95 -1.36 4.48
C ILE A 11 -32.46 -1.58 5.91
N THR A 12 -32.85 -0.71 6.85
CA THR A 12 -32.51 -0.87 8.27
C THR A 12 -33.20 -2.11 8.89
N GLU A 13 -34.42 -2.44 8.45
CA GLU A 13 -35.17 -3.60 8.93
C GLU A 13 -34.69 -4.92 8.33
N VAL A 14 -34.26 -4.93 7.05
CA VAL A 14 -33.64 -6.12 6.43
C VAL A 14 -32.24 -6.39 6.99
N ILE A 15 -31.46 -5.35 7.30
CA ILE A 15 -30.17 -5.47 8.01
C ILE A 15 -30.39 -5.92 9.46
N LYS A 16 -31.46 -5.50 10.15
CA LYS A 16 -31.80 -6.02 11.49
C LYS A 16 -32.35 -7.45 11.47
N MET A 17 -33.14 -7.84 10.47
CA MET A 17 -33.73 -9.20 10.39
C MET A 17 -32.71 -10.28 10.02
N ARG A 18 -31.65 -9.97 9.25
CA ARG A 18 -30.62 -10.97 8.90
C ARG A 18 -29.56 -11.22 9.99
N PHE A 19 -29.52 -10.42 11.05
CA PHE A 19 -28.61 -10.61 12.19
C PHE A 19 -29.22 -11.38 13.38
N GLY A 20 -30.52 -11.70 13.36
CA GLY A 20 -31.23 -12.27 14.52
C GLY A 20 -31.02 -13.77 14.78
N ILE A 21 -30.61 -14.56 13.78
CA ILE A 21 -30.54 -16.04 13.91
C ILE A 21 -29.13 -16.52 14.25
N ALA A 22 -28.08 -15.81 13.80
CA ALA A 22 -26.69 -16.15 14.10
C ALA A 22 -26.27 -15.84 15.55
N GLN A 23 -26.92 -14.86 16.20
CA GLN A 23 -26.59 -14.49 17.59
C GLN A 23 -27.12 -15.49 18.63
N ARG A 24 -28.26 -16.15 18.37
CA ARG A 24 -28.86 -17.10 19.33
C ARG A 24 -28.08 -18.41 19.43
N ARG A 25 -27.48 -18.89 18.32
CA ARG A 25 -26.65 -20.12 18.33
C ARG A 25 -25.30 -19.90 19.02
N MET A 26 -24.72 -18.71 18.92
CA MET A 26 -23.48 -18.36 19.61
C MET A 26 -23.65 -18.26 21.14
N GLY A 27 -24.78 -17.73 21.61
CA GLY A 27 -25.07 -17.67 23.05
C GLY A 27 -25.25 -19.04 23.72
N VAL A 28 -25.82 -20.02 22.99
CA VAL A 28 -25.94 -21.41 23.47
C VAL A 28 -24.57 -22.10 23.49
N LEU A 29 -23.75 -21.89 22.46
CA LEU A 29 -22.39 -22.43 22.40
C LEU A 29 -21.50 -21.87 23.54
N PHE A 30 -21.64 -20.57 23.84
CA PHE A 30 -20.90 -19.91 24.94
C PHE A 30 -21.33 -20.43 26.32
N ARG A 31 -22.58 -20.86 26.51
CA ARG A 31 -23.04 -21.51 27.75
C ARG A 31 -22.55 -22.95 27.88
N ILE A 32 -22.47 -23.68 26.77
CA ILE A 32 -21.97 -25.07 26.76
C ILE A 32 -20.46 -25.12 27.04
N LEU A 33 -19.69 -24.16 26.51
CA LEU A 33 -18.23 -24.09 26.70
C LEU A 33 -17.79 -23.58 28.09
N ASN A 34 -18.68 -22.91 28.84
CA ASN A 34 -18.38 -22.39 30.19
C ASN A 34 -18.91 -23.30 31.32
N ALA A 35 -19.26 -24.56 31.01
CA ALA A 35 -19.51 -25.55 32.05
C ALA A 35 -18.20 -25.82 32.82
N PRO A 36 -18.21 -25.85 34.16
CA PRO A 36 -16.98 -25.98 34.95
C PRO A 36 -16.55 -27.45 34.96
N SER A 37 -15.77 -27.83 33.95
CA SER A 37 -15.00 -29.08 33.98
C SER A 37 -13.60 -28.80 33.46
N SER A 38 -12.71 -28.65 34.43
CA SER A 38 -11.25 -28.75 34.43
C SER A 38 -10.61 -29.37 33.17
N HIS A 39 -10.45 -28.59 32.11
CA HIS A 39 -9.35 -28.73 31.14
C HIS A 39 -9.21 -27.42 30.36
N THR A 40 -8.15 -26.68 30.66
CA THR A 40 -7.82 -25.39 30.04
C THR A 40 -7.36 -25.61 28.59
N ILE A 41 -8.30 -25.79 27.68
CA ILE A 41 -8.04 -25.69 26.24
C ILE A 41 -7.94 -24.19 25.94
N ARG A 42 -6.71 -23.67 25.79
CA ARG A 42 -6.50 -22.34 25.17
C ARG A 42 -6.93 -22.41 23.71
N LEU A 43 -8.23 -22.21 23.46
CA LEU A 43 -8.73 -21.90 22.13
C LEU A 43 -8.17 -20.52 21.78
N ASN A 44 -7.21 -20.49 20.86
CA ASN A 44 -6.87 -19.27 20.12
C ASN A 44 -8.12 -18.84 19.36
N PHE A 45 -8.99 -18.07 19.99
CA PHE A 45 -10.09 -17.41 19.31
C PHE A 45 -9.47 -16.54 18.22
N LEU A 46 -9.62 -16.97 16.97
CA LEU A 46 -9.38 -16.14 15.80
C LEU A 46 -10.30 -14.92 15.97
N SER A 47 -9.73 -13.80 16.42
CA SER A 47 -10.46 -12.54 16.55
C SER A 47 -10.99 -12.17 15.16
N PHE A 48 -12.31 -12.20 14.98
CA PHE A 48 -12.94 -11.78 13.74
C PHE A 48 -12.67 -10.29 13.55
N GLN A 49 -11.83 -9.94 12.57
CA GLN A 49 -11.49 -8.56 12.27
C GLN A 49 -12.67 -7.92 11.54
N ARG A 50 -13.06 -6.73 11.98
CA ARG A 50 -13.98 -5.85 11.27
C ARG A 50 -13.18 -4.68 10.70
N TYR A 51 -13.60 -4.16 9.57
CA TYR A 51 -13.09 -2.90 9.05
C TYR A 51 -14.21 -1.88 8.93
N CYS A 52 -13.87 -0.62 9.16
CA CYS A 52 -14.73 0.52 8.91
C CYS A 52 -13.88 1.56 8.18
N SER A 53 -14.42 2.12 7.10
CA SER A 53 -13.78 3.16 6.33
C SER A 53 -14.75 4.33 6.27
N ASN A 54 -14.42 5.40 6.98
CA ASN A 54 -15.11 6.68 6.87
C ASN A 54 -14.28 7.59 5.96
N ASP A 55 -14.81 8.76 5.60
CA ASP A 55 -14.07 9.69 4.74
C ASP A 55 -12.80 10.25 5.38
N SER A 56 -12.72 10.23 6.72
CA SER A 56 -11.62 10.79 7.51
C SER A 56 -10.74 9.75 8.21
N THR A 57 -11.21 8.50 8.37
CA THR A 57 -10.48 7.49 9.15
C THR A 57 -10.79 6.08 8.65
N VAL A 58 -9.75 5.27 8.50
CA VAL A 58 -9.85 3.82 8.32
C VAL A 58 -9.51 3.15 9.63
N SER A 59 -10.33 2.19 10.04
CA SER A 59 -10.02 1.27 11.13
C SER A 59 -10.14 -0.17 10.66
N ILE A 60 -9.12 -0.99 10.94
CA ILE A 60 -9.17 -2.44 10.76
C ILE A 60 -8.82 -3.06 12.10
N GLY A 61 -9.77 -3.77 12.71
CA GLY A 61 -9.63 -4.26 14.08
C GLY A 61 -9.38 -3.11 15.05
N GLU A 62 -8.23 -3.14 15.73
CA GLU A 62 -7.82 -2.15 16.72
C GLU A 62 -7.01 -1.00 16.13
N VAL A 63 -6.49 -1.17 14.91
CA VAL A 63 -5.58 -0.23 14.27
C VAL A 63 -6.39 0.81 13.51
N LYS A 64 -6.07 2.10 13.73
CA LYS A 64 -6.74 3.23 13.09
C LYS A 64 -5.73 4.15 12.41
N LYS A 65 -6.09 4.67 11.24
CA LYS A 65 -5.30 5.64 10.47
C LYS A 65 -6.20 6.76 9.95
N SER A 66 -5.76 8.01 10.12
CA SER A 66 -6.41 9.17 9.52
C SER A 66 -6.17 9.19 8.00
N ILE A 67 -7.23 9.47 7.24
CA ILE A 67 -7.17 9.57 5.78
C ILE A 67 -6.91 11.02 5.40
N LYS A 68 -5.91 11.24 4.54
CA LYS A 68 -5.66 12.53 3.87
C LYS A 68 -6.53 12.58 2.62
N VAL A 69 -7.11 13.74 2.32
CA VAL A 69 -7.84 13.95 1.07
C VAL A 69 -6.85 13.86 -0.09
N PRO A 70 -7.07 12.99 -1.10
CA PRO A 70 -6.18 12.89 -2.24
C PRO A 70 -6.24 14.19 -3.07
N SER A 71 -5.09 14.66 -3.53
CA SER A 71 -4.95 15.82 -4.42
C SER A 71 -5.57 15.53 -5.79
N ASN A 72 -5.40 14.30 -6.25
CA ASN A 72 -5.81 13.79 -7.54
C ASN A 72 -6.59 12.48 -7.37
N PRO A 73 -7.93 12.55 -7.21
CA PRO A 73 -8.77 11.36 -7.01
C PRO A 73 -8.65 10.30 -8.11
N GLN A 74 -8.24 10.69 -9.33
CA GLN A 74 -8.04 9.77 -10.46
C GLN A 74 -6.90 8.77 -10.26
N TYR A 75 -5.94 9.07 -9.38
CA TYR A 75 -4.86 8.14 -9.04
C TYR A 75 -5.20 7.24 -7.85
N VAL A 76 -6.42 7.33 -7.30
CA VAL A 76 -6.87 6.41 -6.25
C VAL A 76 -7.56 5.22 -6.91
N PRO A 77 -7.13 3.97 -6.63
CA PRO A 77 -7.79 2.78 -7.15
C PRO A 77 -9.27 2.72 -6.73
N ILE A 78 -10.15 2.37 -7.68
CA ILE A 78 -11.58 2.17 -7.44
C ILE A 78 -12.01 0.77 -7.86
N LYS A 79 -13.09 0.26 -7.27
CA LYS A 79 -13.71 -1.04 -7.59
C LYS A 79 -12.83 -2.29 -7.31
N TYR A 80 -11.83 -2.18 -6.43
CA TYR A 80 -11.02 -3.33 -5.99
C TYR A 80 -11.55 -3.98 -4.71
N LEU A 81 -12.25 -3.23 -3.86
CA LEU A 81 -12.91 -3.75 -2.66
C LEU A 81 -14.22 -4.47 -3.01
N PRO A 82 -14.35 -5.77 -2.69
CA PRO A 82 -15.62 -6.49 -2.81
C PRO A 82 -16.60 -6.06 -1.71
N GLU A 83 -17.88 -6.38 -1.90
CA GLU A 83 -18.94 -6.16 -0.89
C GLU A 83 -18.63 -6.90 0.43
N GLU A 84 -18.10 -8.12 0.33
CA GLU A 84 -17.67 -8.92 1.48
C GLU A 84 -16.17 -9.22 1.41
N VAL A 85 -15.40 -8.65 2.35
CA VAL A 85 -13.96 -8.89 2.47
C VAL A 85 -13.71 -10.10 3.37
N THR A 86 -12.94 -11.07 2.87
CA THR A 86 -12.63 -12.27 3.67
C THR A 86 -11.70 -11.97 4.84
N GLN A 87 -11.80 -12.76 5.92
CA GLN A 87 -10.96 -12.57 7.11
C GLN A 87 -9.46 -12.71 6.82
N GLU A 88 -9.07 -13.54 5.85
CA GLU A 88 -7.67 -13.64 5.41
C GLU A 88 -7.18 -12.33 4.78
N THR A 89 -7.97 -11.78 3.85
CA THR A 89 -7.71 -10.46 3.25
C THR A 89 -7.61 -9.38 4.32
N LEU A 90 -8.52 -9.35 5.30
CA LEU A 90 -8.49 -8.39 6.39
C LEU A 90 -7.23 -8.50 7.25
N ARG A 91 -6.74 -9.72 7.51
CA ARG A 91 -5.47 -9.91 8.24
C ARG A 91 -4.27 -9.35 7.49
N HIS A 92 -4.27 -9.45 6.16
CA HIS A 92 -3.23 -8.83 5.34
C HIS A 92 -3.36 -7.30 5.34
N LEU A 93 -4.56 -6.77 5.13
CA LEU A 93 -4.82 -5.33 5.13
C LEU A 93 -4.53 -4.68 6.49
N HIS A 94 -4.87 -5.35 7.59
CA HIS A 94 -4.52 -4.95 8.96
C HIS A 94 -3.01 -4.85 9.13
N TRP A 95 -2.27 -5.87 8.69
CA TRP A 95 -0.81 -5.87 8.77
C TRP A 95 -0.22 -4.75 7.90
N MET A 96 -0.73 -4.53 6.68
CA MET A 96 -0.30 -3.41 5.82
C MET A 96 -0.54 -2.06 6.49
N LEU A 97 -1.71 -1.88 7.11
CA LEU A 97 -2.06 -0.66 7.84
C LEU A 97 -1.08 -0.37 8.99
N GLN A 98 -0.72 -1.40 9.76
CA GLN A 98 0.28 -1.28 10.82
C GLN A 98 1.64 -0.84 10.27
N LYS A 99 2.08 -1.41 9.14
CA LYS A 99 3.38 -1.08 8.53
C LYS A 99 3.41 0.33 7.95
N ASP A 100 2.33 0.75 7.32
CA ASP A 100 2.20 2.10 6.77
C ASP A 100 2.19 3.17 7.89
N ILE A 101 1.51 2.92 9.01
CA ILE A 101 1.57 3.81 10.19
C ILE A 101 3.00 3.94 10.74
N LEU A 102 3.76 2.85 10.73
CA LEU A 102 5.18 2.86 11.13
C LEU A 102 6.11 3.49 10.09
N GLY A 103 5.59 3.92 8.94
CA GLY A 103 6.38 4.50 7.86
C GLY A 103 7.25 3.49 7.10
N GLN A 104 6.93 2.19 7.18
CA GLN A 104 7.75 1.11 6.61
C GLN A 104 7.27 0.71 5.23
N ASP A 105 8.20 0.47 4.30
CA ASP A 105 7.89 -0.06 2.97
C ASP A 105 7.49 -1.54 3.05
N ILE A 106 6.55 -1.92 2.18
CA ILE A 106 5.90 -3.23 2.23
C ILE A 106 6.35 -4.08 1.05
N PHE A 107 6.57 -5.38 1.30
CA PHE A 107 6.82 -6.35 0.25
C PHE A 107 5.86 -7.54 0.35
N LEU A 108 4.97 -7.67 -0.62
CA LEU A 108 4.01 -8.77 -0.72
C LEU A 108 4.61 -9.88 -1.58
N ILE A 109 4.92 -11.00 -0.92
CA ILE A 109 5.51 -12.18 -1.55
C ILE A 109 4.45 -13.26 -1.65
N GLY A 110 4.37 -13.96 -2.77
CA GLY A 110 3.36 -15.00 -2.96
C GLY A 110 3.44 -15.62 -4.35
N ARG A 111 2.52 -16.56 -4.62
CA ARG A 111 2.48 -17.24 -5.92
C ARG A 111 2.16 -16.25 -7.06
N PRO A 112 2.57 -16.55 -8.31
CA PRO A 112 2.14 -15.81 -9.49
C PRO A 112 0.61 -15.78 -9.55
N GLY A 113 0.03 -14.59 -9.69
CA GLY A 113 -1.41 -14.42 -9.64
C GLY A 113 -1.81 -13.00 -9.27
N PRO A 114 -3.09 -12.64 -9.47
CA PRO A 114 -3.58 -11.28 -9.27
C PRO A 114 -3.69 -10.90 -7.79
N LEU A 115 -3.75 -11.87 -6.87
CA LEU A 115 -4.11 -11.66 -5.47
C LEU A 115 -3.25 -10.60 -4.77
N ARG A 116 -1.93 -10.60 -4.97
CA ARG A 116 -1.01 -9.61 -4.38
C ARG A 116 -1.29 -8.20 -4.86
N ARG A 117 -1.49 -8.04 -6.17
CA ARG A 117 -1.86 -6.76 -6.79
C ARG A 117 -3.22 -6.30 -6.31
N THR A 118 -4.22 -7.17 -6.32
CA THR A 118 -5.57 -6.88 -5.81
C THR A 118 -5.52 -6.43 -4.36
N LEU A 119 -4.73 -7.10 -3.52
CA LEU A 119 -4.56 -6.72 -2.11
C LEU A 119 -3.96 -5.32 -1.96
N ALA A 120 -2.90 -5.00 -2.73
CA ALA A 120 -2.30 -3.67 -2.73
C ALA A 120 -3.30 -2.60 -3.17
N MET A 121 -4.05 -2.86 -4.26
CA MET A 121 -5.06 -1.91 -4.75
C MET A 121 -6.23 -1.76 -3.77
N GLN A 122 -6.66 -2.84 -3.10
CA GLN A 122 -7.67 -2.79 -2.04
C GLN A 122 -7.22 -1.93 -0.87
N TYR A 123 -5.97 -2.07 -0.44
CA TYR A 123 -5.39 -1.26 0.62
C TYR A 123 -5.37 0.23 0.27
N LEU A 124 -4.94 0.56 -0.95
CA LEU A 124 -4.88 1.94 -1.44
C LEU A 124 -6.27 2.55 -1.61
N GLN A 125 -7.24 1.77 -2.08
CA GLN A 125 -8.65 2.18 -2.12
C GLN A 125 -9.19 2.47 -0.71
N LEU A 126 -8.92 1.61 0.28
CA LEU A 126 -9.38 1.81 1.66
C LEU A 126 -8.80 3.09 2.25
N THR A 127 -7.49 3.29 2.10
CA THR A 127 -6.77 4.44 2.65
C THR A 127 -6.86 5.70 1.81
N LYS A 128 -7.58 5.66 0.68
CA LYS A 128 -7.71 6.73 -0.34
C LYS A 128 -6.36 7.32 -0.77
N ARG A 129 -5.35 6.47 -0.90
CA ARG A 129 -4.00 6.89 -1.30
C ARG A 129 -3.83 6.81 -2.81
N GLU A 130 -3.18 7.84 -3.35
CA GLU A 130 -2.79 7.90 -4.76
C GLU A 130 -1.71 6.86 -5.07
N VAL A 131 -1.78 6.25 -6.25
CA VAL A 131 -0.86 5.20 -6.69
C VAL A 131 -0.12 5.59 -7.96
N GLU A 132 1.16 5.25 -8.00
CA GLU A 132 1.95 5.14 -9.22
C GLU A 132 2.33 3.67 -9.39
N TYR A 133 1.78 3.02 -10.41
CA TYR A 133 2.01 1.59 -10.64
C TYR A 133 3.08 1.39 -11.72
N VAL A 134 4.08 0.58 -11.42
CA VAL A 134 5.15 0.21 -12.35
C VAL A 134 5.30 -1.30 -12.41
N SER A 135 5.23 -1.83 -13.63
CA SER A 135 5.55 -3.23 -13.92
C SER A 135 7.00 -3.33 -14.38
N LEU A 136 7.85 -3.96 -13.57
CA LEU A 136 9.23 -4.20 -13.87
C LEU A 136 9.38 -5.46 -14.74
N SER A 137 10.21 -5.33 -15.76
CA SER A 137 10.63 -6.40 -16.67
C SER A 137 12.16 -6.39 -16.79
N ARG A 138 12.70 -7.35 -17.55
CA ARG A 138 14.12 -7.36 -17.90
C ARG A 138 14.52 -6.14 -18.74
N ASP A 139 13.58 -5.61 -19.52
CA ASP A 139 13.84 -4.46 -20.40
C ASP A 139 13.61 -3.12 -19.69
N THR A 140 13.24 -3.11 -18.40
CA THR A 140 13.07 -1.87 -17.65
C THR A 140 14.41 -1.19 -17.44
N THR A 141 14.50 0.07 -17.86
CA THR A 141 15.71 0.89 -17.73
C THR A 141 15.57 1.92 -16.62
N GLU A 142 16.68 2.56 -16.22
CA GLU A 142 16.64 3.66 -15.26
C GLU A 142 15.75 4.82 -15.73
N SER A 143 15.74 5.12 -17.04
CA SER A 143 14.94 6.20 -17.61
C SER A 143 13.43 5.95 -17.49
N ASP A 144 12.98 4.70 -17.38
CA ASP A 144 11.57 4.36 -17.17
C ASP A 144 11.11 4.61 -15.71
N LEU A 145 12.05 4.70 -14.77
CA LEU A 145 11.77 4.97 -13.36
C LEU A 145 12.07 6.42 -12.97
N LYS A 146 13.14 7.00 -13.51
CA LYS A 146 13.64 8.33 -13.18
C LYS A 146 13.01 9.38 -14.07
N GLN A 147 13.59 9.55 -15.26
CA GLN A 147 13.24 10.59 -16.21
C GLN A 147 13.44 10.06 -17.61
N ARG A 148 12.49 10.42 -18.47
CA ARG A 148 12.59 10.13 -19.90
C ARG A 148 12.87 11.43 -20.63
N ARG A 149 13.89 11.42 -21.47
CA ARG A 149 14.20 12.53 -22.38
C ARG A 149 13.26 12.44 -23.59
N GLU A 150 12.45 13.47 -23.79
CA GLU A 150 11.57 13.62 -24.95
C GLU A 150 11.87 14.92 -25.70
N ILE A 151 11.85 14.85 -27.02
CA ILE A 151 12.00 16.01 -27.88
C ILE A 151 10.59 16.54 -28.17
N LYS A 152 10.27 17.73 -27.65
CA LYS A 152 9.03 18.45 -27.98
C LYS A 152 9.38 19.72 -28.74
N SER A 153 8.81 19.87 -29.93
CA SER A 153 8.98 21.07 -30.76
C SER A 153 10.44 21.48 -30.96
N GLY A 154 11.32 20.51 -31.23
CA GLY A 154 12.75 20.74 -31.44
C GLY A 154 13.57 21.00 -30.17
N THR A 155 12.94 21.06 -28.99
CA THR A 155 13.63 21.21 -27.71
C THR A 155 13.62 19.90 -26.94
N SER A 156 14.77 19.54 -26.39
CA SER A 156 14.91 18.38 -25.51
C SER A 156 14.42 18.72 -24.11
N SER A 157 13.43 17.99 -23.62
CA SER A 157 12.85 18.15 -22.28
C SER A 157 12.87 16.83 -21.52
N TYR A 158 13.07 16.89 -20.20
CA TYR A 158 13.02 15.72 -19.32
C TYR A 158 11.64 15.60 -18.70
N PHE A 159 11.06 14.40 -18.73
CA PHE A 159 9.77 14.09 -18.13
C PHE A 159 9.94 13.14 -16.96
N ASP A 160 9.46 13.56 -15.80
CA ASP A 160 9.48 12.77 -14.57
C ASP A 160 8.63 11.50 -14.72
N GLN A 161 9.24 10.36 -14.41
CA GLN A 161 8.56 9.07 -14.44
C GLN A 161 8.00 8.72 -13.07
N SER A 162 7.41 7.53 -12.97
CA SER A 162 6.60 7.10 -11.83
C SER A 162 7.32 7.14 -10.49
N ALA A 163 8.63 6.82 -10.42
CA ALA A 163 9.34 6.84 -9.14
C ALA A 163 9.54 8.28 -8.63
N VAL A 164 9.88 9.20 -9.54
CA VAL A 164 10.07 10.62 -9.20
C VAL A 164 8.75 11.25 -8.80
N ARG A 165 7.70 11.09 -9.63
CA ARG A 165 6.35 11.60 -9.32
C ARG A 165 5.84 11.07 -7.99
N ALA A 166 6.00 9.78 -7.72
CA ALA A 166 5.57 9.21 -6.46
C ALA A 166 6.30 9.84 -5.26
N ALA A 167 7.61 10.01 -5.37
CA ALA A 167 8.44 10.62 -4.32
C ALA A 167 8.09 12.10 -4.08
N THR A 168 7.90 12.88 -5.15
CA THR A 168 7.60 14.31 -5.03
C THR A 168 6.18 14.60 -4.57
N GLU A 169 5.22 13.76 -4.96
CA GLU A 169 3.79 13.98 -4.68
C GLU A 169 3.27 13.19 -3.46
N GLY A 170 4.11 12.38 -2.81
CA GLY A 170 3.71 11.57 -1.64
C GLY A 170 2.79 10.39 -1.99
N ARG A 171 2.81 9.95 -3.24
CA ARG A 171 2.02 8.81 -3.72
C ARG A 171 2.66 7.49 -3.27
N VAL A 172 1.88 6.41 -3.36
CA VAL A 172 2.42 5.06 -3.15
C VAL A 172 2.94 4.52 -4.47
N LEU A 173 4.23 4.17 -4.51
CA LEU A 173 4.83 3.49 -5.65
C LEU A 173 4.61 1.98 -5.53
N VAL A 174 3.84 1.40 -6.44
CA VAL A 174 3.63 -0.05 -6.51
C VAL A 174 4.60 -0.63 -7.54
N LEU A 175 5.55 -1.43 -7.09
CA LEU A 175 6.55 -2.08 -7.94
C LEU A 175 6.20 -3.56 -8.12
N GLU A 176 5.84 -3.98 -9.33
CA GLU A 176 5.58 -5.38 -9.61
C GLU A 176 6.71 -6.03 -10.39
N GLY A 177 7.13 -7.23 -9.98
CA GLY A 177 8.13 -8.00 -10.72
C GLY A 177 9.56 -7.58 -10.40
N ILE A 178 9.83 -7.18 -9.16
CA ILE A 178 11.17 -6.80 -8.69
C ILE A 178 12.20 -7.91 -8.88
N GLU A 179 11.77 -9.18 -8.91
CA GLU A 179 12.63 -10.33 -9.22
C GLU A 179 13.07 -10.39 -10.69
N LYS A 180 12.42 -9.66 -11.60
CA LYS A 180 12.68 -9.72 -13.04
C LYS A 180 13.58 -8.60 -13.54
N VAL A 181 13.79 -7.57 -12.73
CA VAL A 181 14.52 -6.36 -13.12
C VAL A 181 16.00 -6.68 -13.31
N GLU A 182 16.64 -5.95 -14.23
CA GLU A 182 18.09 -6.01 -14.41
C GLU A 182 18.85 -5.39 -13.23
N ARG A 183 20.10 -5.84 -13.07
CA ARG A 183 20.96 -5.46 -11.94
C ARG A 183 21.34 -3.98 -11.94
N ASN A 184 21.36 -3.32 -13.10
CA ASN A 184 21.64 -1.89 -13.24
C ASN A 184 20.58 -1.00 -12.57
N VAL A 185 19.32 -1.45 -12.51
CA VAL A 185 18.22 -0.67 -11.89
C VAL A 185 18.16 -0.85 -10.37
N LEU A 186 18.73 -1.92 -9.83
CA LEU A 186 18.67 -2.22 -8.39
C LEU A 186 19.35 -1.16 -7.50
N PRO A 187 20.54 -0.61 -7.84
CA PRO A 187 21.15 0.47 -7.07
C PRO A 187 20.27 1.71 -6.95
N LEU A 188 19.58 2.08 -8.05
CA LEU A 188 18.65 3.20 -8.06
C LEU A 188 17.51 2.97 -7.05
N LEU A 189 16.86 1.80 -7.13
CA LEU A 189 15.79 1.44 -6.21
C LEU A 189 16.28 1.36 -4.76
N ASN A 190 17.49 0.82 -4.52
CA ASN A 190 18.05 0.72 -3.19
C ASN A 190 18.25 2.10 -2.56
N ASN A 191 18.81 3.08 -3.28
CA ASN A 191 19.02 4.43 -2.77
C ASN A 191 17.70 5.15 -2.47
N LEU A 192 16.71 5.01 -3.36
CA LEU A 192 15.37 5.57 -3.15
C LEU A 192 14.65 4.92 -1.97
N LEU A 193 14.83 3.62 -1.75
CA LEU A 193 14.22 2.90 -0.62
C LEU A 193 14.92 3.18 0.71
N GLU A 194 16.23 3.34 0.68
CA GLU A 194 17.06 3.53 1.86
C GLU A 194 17.05 4.97 2.37
N ASN A 195 17.41 5.92 1.51
CA ASN A 195 17.64 7.32 1.91
C ASN A 195 16.55 8.28 1.42
N ARG A 196 15.63 7.81 0.57
CA ARG A 196 14.73 8.67 -0.21
C ARG A 196 15.50 9.68 -1.08
N GLU A 197 16.66 9.26 -1.58
CA GLU A 197 17.55 10.08 -2.39
C GLU A 197 17.64 9.54 -3.82
N MET A 198 17.68 10.45 -4.80
CA MET A 198 17.78 10.11 -6.21
C MET A 198 18.38 11.27 -7.01
N HIS A 199 19.40 10.98 -7.82
CA HIS A 199 19.95 11.92 -8.79
C HIS A 199 19.13 11.90 -10.07
N LEU A 200 18.66 13.05 -10.54
CA LEU A 200 17.89 13.20 -11.77
C LEU A 200 18.82 13.65 -12.93
N GLU A 201 18.42 13.35 -14.16
CA GLU A 201 19.22 13.63 -15.37
C GLU A 201 19.24 15.12 -15.73
N ASP A 202 18.23 15.87 -15.32
CA ASP A 202 18.17 17.33 -15.44
C ASP A 202 19.03 18.09 -14.39
N GLY A 203 19.72 17.34 -13.53
CA GLY A 203 20.57 17.83 -12.46
C GLY A 203 19.83 18.12 -11.16
N ARG A 204 18.52 17.83 -11.05
CA ARG A 204 17.81 17.85 -9.78
C ARG A 204 18.27 16.71 -8.87
N PHE A 205 18.17 16.93 -7.57
CA PHE A 205 18.47 15.91 -6.56
C PHE A 205 17.33 15.79 -5.56
N LEU A 206 16.74 14.59 -5.49
CA LEU A 206 15.71 14.29 -4.49
C LEU A 206 16.37 14.13 -3.11
N LEU A 207 15.83 14.83 -2.12
CA LEU A 207 16.25 14.79 -0.72
C LEU A 207 15.10 14.40 0.19
N PRO A 208 15.35 13.60 1.25
CA PRO A 208 14.32 13.31 2.25
C PRO A 208 13.84 14.61 2.91
N ALA A 209 12.53 14.70 3.15
CA ALA A 209 11.85 15.78 3.87
C ALA A 209 12.66 16.32 5.05
N SER A 210 13.08 15.43 5.96
CA SER A 210 13.83 15.79 7.17
C SER A 210 15.15 16.51 6.92
N ARG A 211 15.81 16.26 5.78
CA ARG A 211 17.08 16.89 5.41
C ARG A 211 16.84 18.19 4.66
N TYR A 212 15.86 18.19 3.75
CA TYR A 212 15.44 19.40 3.05
C TYR A 212 14.94 20.48 4.02
N ASP A 213 14.11 20.10 5.00
CA ASP A 213 13.53 21.03 5.97
C ASP A 213 14.58 21.63 6.91
N LYS A 214 15.68 20.90 7.20
CA LYS A 214 16.83 21.44 7.93
C LYS A 214 17.59 22.48 7.09
N LEU A 215 17.83 22.17 5.83
CA LEU A 215 18.48 23.12 4.92
C LEU A 215 17.63 24.38 4.71
N LEU A 216 16.31 24.26 4.70
CA LEU A 216 15.39 25.40 4.60
C LEU A 216 15.41 26.31 5.84
N GLN A 217 15.90 25.82 6.98
CA GLN A 217 16.10 26.66 8.18
C GLN A 217 17.40 27.47 8.09
N GLU A 218 18.40 26.96 7.37
CA GLU A 218 19.73 27.58 7.23
C GLU A 218 19.84 28.45 5.96
N HIS A 219 19.09 28.08 4.92
CA HIS A 219 19.14 28.68 3.59
C HIS A 219 17.74 29.05 3.10
N SER A 220 17.68 30.05 2.21
CA SER A 220 16.45 30.45 1.54
C SER A 220 16.00 29.40 0.52
N LYS A 221 14.70 29.37 0.21
CA LYS A 221 14.16 28.43 -0.78
C LYS A 221 14.79 28.65 -2.16
N GLU A 222 15.08 29.90 -2.50
CA GLU A 222 15.71 30.30 -3.75
C GLU A 222 17.12 29.71 -3.91
N GLU A 223 17.89 29.63 -2.83
CA GLU A 223 19.21 28.98 -2.83
C GLU A 223 19.08 27.46 -3.03
N LEU A 224 18.12 26.83 -2.36
CA LEU A 224 17.86 25.39 -2.55
C LEU A 224 17.41 25.07 -3.98
N ASP A 225 16.59 25.93 -4.58
CA ASP A 225 16.14 25.82 -5.97
C ASP A 225 17.32 26.03 -6.94
N GLN A 226 18.26 26.93 -6.64
CA GLN A 226 19.51 27.08 -7.42
C GLN A 226 20.39 25.83 -7.35
N TRP A 227 20.44 25.17 -6.19
CA TRP A 227 21.10 23.86 -6.03
C TRP A 227 20.29 22.70 -6.62
N LYS A 228 19.11 22.98 -7.18
CA LYS A 228 18.19 22.01 -7.78
C LYS A 228 17.77 20.91 -6.81
N LEU A 229 17.63 21.25 -5.53
CA LEU A 229 17.20 20.31 -4.50
C LEU A 229 15.68 20.18 -4.51
N VAL A 230 15.19 18.95 -4.49
CA VAL A 230 13.76 18.65 -4.50
C VAL A 230 13.41 17.87 -3.23
N ARG A 231 12.44 18.38 -2.49
CA ARG A 231 11.92 17.71 -1.29
C ARG A 231 11.11 16.47 -1.68
N VAL A 232 11.44 15.32 -1.09
CA VAL A 232 10.60 14.11 -1.11
C VAL A 232 9.54 14.23 -0.04
N ASP A 233 8.30 13.89 -0.39
CA ASP A 233 7.16 13.95 0.51
C ASP A 233 7.24 12.84 1.58
N GLU A 234 6.84 13.16 2.82
CA GLU A 234 6.92 12.23 3.95
C GLU A 234 5.95 11.06 3.84
N ASP A 235 4.84 11.27 3.12
CA ASP A 235 3.84 10.26 2.86
C ASP A 235 4.35 9.24 1.83
N PHE A 236 5.39 9.52 1.04
CA PHE A 236 5.90 8.60 0.01
C PHE A 236 6.19 7.19 0.58
N ARG A 237 5.55 6.16 0.02
CA ARG A 237 5.75 4.75 0.42
C ARG A 237 5.89 3.86 -0.80
N VAL A 238 6.56 2.73 -0.62
CA VAL A 238 6.71 1.71 -1.65
C VAL A 238 6.02 0.41 -1.24
N ILE A 239 5.23 -0.15 -2.16
CA ILE A 239 4.67 -1.49 -2.07
C ILE A 239 5.27 -2.33 -3.20
N ALA A 240 6.19 -3.22 -2.87
CA ALA A 240 6.73 -4.19 -3.80
C ALA A 240 5.83 -5.43 -3.87
N LEU A 241 5.68 -5.99 -5.06
CA LEU A 241 4.99 -7.24 -5.36
C LEU A 241 6.00 -8.16 -6.04
N GLY A 242 6.31 -9.29 -5.43
CA GLY A 242 7.35 -10.18 -5.95
C GLY A 242 7.12 -11.65 -5.68
N LEU A 243 7.86 -12.47 -6.39
CA LEU A 243 7.76 -13.92 -6.31
C LEU A 243 8.80 -14.50 -5.35
N PRO A 244 8.48 -15.60 -4.64
CA PRO A 244 9.50 -16.33 -3.90
C PRO A 244 10.44 -17.03 -4.88
N VAL A 245 11.68 -16.55 -4.97
CA VAL A 245 12.79 -17.16 -5.72
C VAL A 245 13.61 -18.02 -4.74
N PRO A 246 14.06 -19.26 -5.11
CA PRO A 246 14.11 -19.86 -6.44
C PRO A 246 12.88 -20.66 -6.87
N ARG A 247 11.78 -20.65 -6.09
CA ARG A 247 10.58 -21.44 -6.43
C ARG A 247 9.96 -21.03 -7.78
N TYR A 248 10.10 -19.76 -8.14
CA TYR A 248 9.67 -19.21 -9.44
C TYR A 248 10.85 -18.57 -10.17
N PHE A 249 10.71 -18.43 -11.49
CA PHE A 249 11.71 -17.79 -12.34
C PHE A 249 11.90 -16.32 -11.94
N GLY A 250 13.15 -15.94 -11.72
CA GLY A 250 13.56 -14.61 -11.34
C GLY A 250 14.93 -14.61 -10.68
N ASN A 251 15.47 -13.42 -10.48
CA ASN A 251 16.69 -13.19 -9.74
C ASN A 251 16.35 -13.09 -8.24
N PRO A 252 17.09 -13.78 -7.35
CA PRO A 252 16.93 -13.57 -5.93
C PRO A 252 17.28 -12.12 -5.60
N LEU A 253 16.46 -11.49 -4.76
CA LEU A 253 16.74 -10.15 -4.28
C LEU A 253 18.01 -10.14 -3.44
N ASP A 254 18.87 -9.15 -3.71
CA ASP A 254 20.08 -8.94 -2.92
C ASP A 254 19.72 -8.69 -1.45
N PRO A 255 20.50 -9.22 -0.49
CA PRO A 255 20.20 -9.08 0.94
C PRO A 255 19.97 -7.64 1.42
N PRO A 256 20.73 -6.61 0.95
CA PRO A 256 20.50 -5.22 1.34
C PRO A 256 19.11 -4.72 0.94
N LEU A 257 18.73 -4.91 -0.33
CA LEU A 257 17.45 -4.48 -0.88
C LEU A 257 16.28 -5.21 -0.20
N ARG A 258 16.43 -6.53 0.00
CA ARG A 258 15.42 -7.34 0.69
C ARG A 258 15.15 -6.86 2.11
N SER A 259 16.19 -6.39 2.81
CA SER A 259 16.10 -5.95 4.21
C SER A 259 15.44 -4.58 4.38
N ARG A 260 15.27 -3.79 3.29
CA ARG A 260 14.54 -2.51 3.30
C ARG A 260 13.04 -2.69 3.42
N PHE A 261 12.52 -3.85 3.04
CA PHE A 261 11.10 -4.12 3.08
C PHE A 261 10.68 -4.90 4.31
N GLN A 262 9.46 -4.63 4.76
CA GLN A 262 8.71 -5.54 5.60
C GLN A 262 8.00 -6.55 4.70
N ALA A 263 8.41 -7.81 4.79
CA ALA A 263 7.84 -8.86 3.93
C ALA A 263 6.58 -9.49 4.57
N ARG A 264 5.58 -9.78 3.72
CA ARG A 264 4.41 -10.57 4.08
C ARG A 264 4.16 -11.64 3.01
N ASP A 265 4.09 -12.88 3.46
CA ASP A 265 3.66 -14.00 2.62
C ASP A 265 2.14 -13.94 2.42
N VAL A 266 1.72 -13.94 1.16
CA VAL A 266 0.34 -13.96 0.69
C VAL A 266 0.08 -15.32 0.07
N LYS A 267 -0.51 -16.20 0.87
CA LYS A 267 -0.87 -17.55 0.44
C LYS A 267 -2.15 -17.47 -0.39
N GLU A 268 -2.18 -18.21 -1.50
CA GLU A 268 -3.44 -18.39 -2.23
C GLU A 268 -4.36 -19.33 -1.45
N LYS A 269 -5.66 -19.09 -1.58
CA LYS A 269 -6.67 -20.04 -1.13
C LYS A 269 -6.42 -21.37 -1.83
N SER A 270 -6.23 -22.43 -1.07
CA SER A 270 -6.26 -23.78 -1.62
C SER A 270 -7.65 -23.97 -2.23
N PHE A 271 -7.72 -24.11 -3.56
CA PHE A 271 -8.95 -24.60 -4.19
C PHE A 271 -9.20 -25.99 -3.59
N LYS A 272 -10.28 -26.12 -2.82
CA LYS A 272 -10.85 -27.40 -2.42
C LYS A 272 -11.94 -27.76 -3.41
#